data_AF-A0A3L8BUI4-F1
#
_entry.id   AF-A0A3L8BUI4-F1
#
_cell.length_a   1.000
_cell.length_b   1.000
_cell.length_c   1.000
_cell.angle_alpha   90.00
_cell.angle_beta   90.00
_cell.angle_gamma   90.00
#
_symmetry.space_group_name_H-M   'P 1'
#
loop_
_entity.id
_entity.type
_entity.pdbx_description
1 polymer ?
#
loop_
_entity_poly.entity_id
_entity_poly.type
_entity_poly.pdbx_seq_one_letter_code
_entity_poly.pdbx_strand_id
1 'polypeptide(L)'
;MRSAIYQGVITHRRNDQVRHGFQYPLFMVYLDLDELADFFQRSRFWSMERFNWASFHRDDYLHPETPSLKHAVQKEIETKTGKAFHGKVFMLGHVRYLGYCFNPATFYYCYDDEQLKYVVAEVSNTPWNQRHT
;
A
#
# COMPACT_ATOMS: atom_id res chain seq x y z
N MET A 1 16.95 -4.07 6.77
CA MET A 1 16.00 -3.09 6.20
C MET A 1 15.70 -3.49 4.78
N ARG A 2 14.43 -3.73 4.49
CA ARG A 2 13.94 -4.06 3.14
C ARG A 2 12.98 -2.99 2.60
N SER A 3 12.61 -2.01 3.42
CA SER A 3 11.82 -0.85 3.01
C SER A 3 12.59 0.11 2.10
N ALA A 4 11.93 0.67 1.08
CA ALA A 4 12.52 1.54 0.06
C ALA A 4 11.49 2.52 -0.53
N ILE A 5 11.96 3.48 -1.34
CA ILE A 5 11.09 4.34 -2.16
C ILE A 5 11.28 3.92 -3.62
N TYR A 6 10.19 3.55 -4.27
CA TYR A 6 10.15 3.21 -5.67
C TYR A 6 9.82 4.47 -6.46
N GLN A 7 10.54 4.70 -7.56
CA GLN A 7 10.31 5.81 -8.46
C GLN A 7 9.96 5.28 -9.84
N GLY A 8 9.03 5.95 -10.51
CA GLY A 8 8.55 5.53 -11.82
C GLY A 8 7.73 6.61 -12.48
N VAL A 9 7.02 6.21 -13.53
CA VAL A 9 6.20 7.11 -14.32
C VAL A 9 4.88 6.42 -14.63
N ILE A 10 3.77 7.09 -14.32
CA ILE A 10 2.44 6.62 -14.70
C ILE A 10 2.10 7.21 -16.07
N THR A 11 1.58 6.36 -16.95
CA THR A 11 0.98 6.77 -18.22
C THR A 11 -0.49 6.40 -18.22
N HIS A 12 -1.36 7.39 -18.37
CA HIS A 12 -2.79 7.16 -18.60
C HIS A 12 -3.08 7.25 -20.10
N ARG A 13 -3.72 6.23 -20.65
CA ARG A 13 -4.13 6.20 -22.05
C ARG A 13 -5.51 5.56 -22.16
N ARG A 14 -6.45 6.27 -22.79
CA ARG A 14 -7.72 5.67 -23.23
C ARG A 14 -7.55 5.26 -24.69
N ASN A 15 -8.02 4.06 -25.02
CA ASN A 15 -7.93 3.51 -26.38
C ASN A 15 -9.14 3.89 -27.27
N ASP A 16 -10.03 4.77 -26.80
CA ASP A 16 -11.15 5.30 -27.59
C ASP A 16 -10.69 6.23 -28.72
N GLN A 17 -11.61 6.55 -29.64
CA GLN A 17 -11.37 7.28 -30.90
C GLN A 17 -10.57 8.59 -30.78
N VAL A 18 -10.53 9.23 -29.62
CA VAL A 18 -9.74 10.44 -29.39
C VAL A 18 -8.53 10.14 -28.51
N ARG A 19 -7.32 10.25 -29.08
CA ARG A 19 -6.04 10.02 -28.41
C ARG A 19 -5.78 11.09 -27.34
N HIS A 20 -6.30 10.89 -26.14
CA HIS A 20 -5.90 11.62 -24.95
C HIS A 20 -5.07 10.70 -24.05
N GLY A 21 -3.87 11.16 -23.71
CA GLY A 21 -3.02 10.51 -22.73
C GLY A 21 -2.18 11.54 -22.00
N PHE A 22 -1.87 11.25 -20.75
CA PHE A 22 -1.01 12.07 -19.91
C PHE A 22 -0.03 11.18 -19.14
N GLN A 23 1.15 11.72 -18.90
CA GLN A 23 2.25 11.01 -18.26
C GLN A 23 2.84 11.91 -17.17
N TYR A 24 3.07 11.35 -15.99
CA TYR A 24 3.63 12.10 -14.86
C TYR A 24 4.48 11.20 -13.96
N PRO A 25 5.52 11.77 -13.32
CA PRO A 25 6.35 11.03 -12.38
C PRO A 25 5.54 10.58 -11.17
N LEU A 26 5.86 9.38 -10.68
CA LEU A 26 5.29 8.79 -9.48
C LEU A 26 6.43 8.31 -8.59
N PHE A 27 6.21 8.39 -7.29
CA PHE A 27 6.94 7.56 -6.34
C PHE A 27 5.96 6.75 -5.49
N MET A 28 6.38 5.62 -4.96
CA MET A 28 5.61 4.82 -4.00
C MET A 28 6.53 4.39 -2.86
N VAL A 29 5.99 4.29 -1.65
CA VAL A 29 6.72 3.71 -0.52
C VAL A 29 6.54 2.20 -0.55
N TYR A 30 7.66 1.48 -0.43
CA TYR A 30 7.70 0.04 -0.23
C TYR A 30 8.09 -0.22 1.21
N LEU A 31 7.16 -0.74 2.02
CA LEU A 31 7.31 -0.85 3.46
C LEU A 31 7.18 -2.32 3.88
N ASP A 32 8.16 -2.83 4.61
CA ASP A 32 8.03 -4.10 5.31
C ASP A 32 7.14 -3.91 6.54
N LEU A 33 6.01 -4.63 6.57
CA LEU A 33 4.99 -4.44 7.60
C LEU A 33 5.47 -4.87 9.00
N ASP A 34 6.52 -5.68 9.09
CA ASP A 34 7.10 -6.11 10.36
C ASP A 34 8.01 -5.03 10.98
N GLU A 35 8.51 -4.05 10.22
CA GLU A 35 9.43 -2.99 10.70
C GLU A 35 8.81 -1.58 10.71
N LEU A 36 7.48 -1.44 10.56
CA LEU A 36 6.81 -0.13 10.46
C LEU A 36 7.13 0.81 11.63
N ALA A 37 6.97 0.33 12.87
CA ALA A 37 7.20 1.16 14.06
C ALA A 37 8.63 1.71 14.09
N ASP A 38 9.62 0.84 13.84
CA ASP A 38 11.03 1.22 13.83
C ASP A 38 11.35 2.14 12.65
N PHE A 39 10.77 1.89 11.48
CA PHE A 39 11.00 2.69 10.28
C PHE A 39 10.51 4.13 10.46
N PHE A 40 9.29 4.33 10.96
CA PHE A 40 8.71 5.66 11.15
C PHE A 40 9.29 6.43 12.35
N GLN A 41 10.00 5.76 13.27
CA GLN A 41 10.73 6.43 14.36
C GLN A 41 12.08 7.03 13.93
N ARG A 42 12.62 6.63 12.77
CA ARG A 42 13.95 7.08 12.30
C ARG A 42 14.01 8.54 11.87
N SER A 43 12.86 9.16 11.57
CA SER A 43 12.79 10.53 11.08
C SER A 43 11.72 11.33 11.79
N ARG A 44 12.08 12.54 12.20
CA ARG A 44 11.14 13.52 12.79
C ARG A 44 10.01 13.94 11.84
N PHE A 45 10.21 13.75 10.52
CA PHE A 45 9.22 14.09 9.49
C PHE A 45 8.27 12.94 9.17
N TRP A 46 8.46 11.78 9.80
CA TRP A 46 7.66 10.59 9.60
C TRP A 46 6.93 10.24 10.90
N SER A 47 5.73 9.70 10.78
CA SER A 47 4.98 9.27 11.95
C SER A 47 3.99 8.14 11.69
N MET A 48 3.64 7.42 12.76
CA MET A 48 2.51 6.50 12.83
C MET A 48 1.36 7.19 13.57
N GLU A 49 0.13 7.07 13.05
CA GLU A 49 -1.14 7.48 13.69
C GLU A 49 -1.20 8.94 14.18
N ARG A 50 -0.37 9.82 13.62
CA ARG A 50 -0.37 11.26 13.92
C ARG A 50 0.01 12.07 12.69
N PHE A 51 -0.43 13.33 12.64
CA PHE A 51 -0.09 14.26 11.56
C PHE A 51 1.42 14.51 11.47
N ASN A 52 1.96 14.49 10.25
CA ASN A 52 3.34 14.84 9.91
C ASN A 52 3.49 15.06 8.38
N TRP A 53 4.70 15.28 7.90
CA TRP A 53 5.00 15.35 6.46
C TRP A 53 4.65 14.07 5.74
N ALA A 54 5.02 12.92 6.31
CA ALA A 54 4.58 11.60 5.88
C ALA A 54 4.05 10.83 7.10
N SER A 55 2.82 10.33 7.02
CA SER A 55 2.22 9.60 8.13
C SER A 55 1.44 8.36 7.71
N PHE A 56 1.76 7.24 8.33
CA PHE A 56 1.01 6.01 8.19
C PHE A 56 -0.17 6.01 9.15
N HIS A 57 -1.38 5.80 8.64
CA HIS A 57 -2.57 5.56 9.44
C HIS A 57 -3.18 4.23 9.05
N ARG A 58 -3.42 3.36 10.03
CA ARG A 58 -3.95 2.02 9.80
C ARG A 58 -5.27 2.05 9.03
N ASP A 59 -6.12 3.03 9.30
CA ASP A 59 -7.46 3.17 8.73
C ASP A 59 -7.46 3.40 7.20
N ASP A 60 -6.33 3.81 6.62
CA ASP A 60 -6.22 4.09 5.19
C ASP A 60 -6.12 2.84 4.32
N TYR A 61 -5.94 1.67 4.93
CA TYR A 61 -5.58 0.43 4.24
C TYR A 61 -6.58 -0.69 4.49
N LEU A 62 -6.41 -1.79 3.75
CA LEU A 62 -7.19 -3.03 3.80
C LEU A 62 -7.76 -3.37 5.18
N HIS A 63 -9.06 -3.60 5.27
CA HIS A 63 -9.78 -4.04 6.48
C HIS A 63 -9.42 -3.22 7.73
N PRO A 64 -9.78 -1.93 7.78
CA PRO A 64 -9.37 -1.00 8.85
C PRO A 64 -9.80 -1.45 10.26
N GLU A 65 -10.86 -2.26 10.36
CA GLU A 65 -11.32 -2.86 11.60
C GLU A 65 -10.36 -3.89 12.21
N THR A 66 -9.39 -4.39 11.42
CA THR A 66 -8.34 -5.29 11.90
C THR A 66 -7.10 -4.48 12.31
N PRO A 67 -6.67 -4.47 13.59
CA PRO A 67 -5.60 -3.60 14.07
C PRO A 67 -4.26 -3.74 13.33
N SER A 68 -3.89 -4.97 12.94
CA SER A 68 -2.66 -5.24 12.18
C SER A 68 -2.94 -5.33 10.69
N LEU A 69 -2.29 -4.48 9.89
CA LEU A 69 -2.39 -4.52 8.43
C LEU A 69 -1.85 -5.83 7.86
N LYS A 70 -0.76 -6.36 8.42
CA LYS A 70 -0.23 -7.67 8.01
C LYS A 70 -1.26 -8.78 8.22
N HIS A 71 -1.94 -8.78 9.38
CA HIS A 71 -2.96 -9.77 9.67
C HIS A 71 -4.18 -9.64 8.76
N ALA A 72 -4.60 -8.41 8.44
CA ALA A 72 -5.65 -8.15 7.47
C ALA A 72 -5.34 -8.77 6.10
N VAL A 73 -4.10 -8.60 5.61
CA VAL A 73 -3.66 -9.20 4.34
C VAL A 73 -3.64 -10.72 4.42
N GLN A 74 -3.12 -11.30 5.50
CA GLN A 74 -3.10 -12.75 5.70
C GLN A 74 -4.51 -13.35 5.70
N LYS A 75 -5.45 -12.69 6.39
CA LYS A 75 -6.86 -13.09 6.43
C LYS A 75 -7.54 -12.96 5.06
N GLU A 76 -7.22 -11.92 4.30
CA GLU A 76 -7.74 -11.76 2.93
C GLU A 76 -7.26 -12.89 2.01
N ILE A 77 -5.98 -13.26 2.09
CA ILE A 77 -5.42 -14.40 1.36
C ILE A 77 -6.13 -15.69 1.74
N GLU A 78 -6.30 -15.95 3.04
CA GLU A 78 -7.00 -17.15 3.51
C GLU A 78 -8.45 -17.18 3.03
N THR A 79 -9.15 -16.04 3.10
CA THR A 79 -10.55 -15.91 2.67
C THR A 79 -10.71 -16.18 1.17
N LYS A 80 -9.80 -15.68 0.34
CA LYS A 80 -9.88 -15.82 -1.14
C LYS A 80 -9.32 -17.15 -1.65
N THR A 81 -8.38 -17.77 -0.94
CA THR A 81 -7.65 -18.96 -1.43
C THR A 81 -7.90 -20.23 -0.63
N GLY A 82 -8.50 -20.13 0.56
CA GLY A 82 -8.67 -21.24 1.51
C GLY A 82 -7.37 -21.71 2.16
N LYS A 83 -6.26 -21.00 2.00
CA LYS A 83 -4.94 -21.37 2.54
C LYS A 83 -4.42 -20.31 3.50
N ALA A 84 -4.04 -20.74 4.70
CA ALA A 84 -3.36 -19.87 5.65
C ALA A 84 -1.98 -19.44 5.10
N PHE A 85 -1.64 -18.18 5.32
CA PHE A 85 -0.36 -17.60 4.93
C PHE A 85 0.28 -16.89 6.13
N HIS A 86 1.55 -17.23 6.43
CA HIS A 86 2.28 -16.71 7.59
C HIS A 86 3.61 -16.02 7.22
N GLY A 87 3.86 -15.84 5.92
CA GLY A 87 5.08 -15.22 5.43
C GLY A 87 5.15 -13.70 5.66
N LYS A 88 6.17 -13.08 5.08
CA LYS A 88 6.39 -11.63 5.13
C LYS A 88 5.42 -10.91 4.19
N VAL A 89 5.00 -9.73 4.62
CA VAL A 89 4.11 -8.87 3.83
C VAL A 89 4.76 -7.50 3.70
N PHE A 90 4.88 -7.05 2.45
CA PHE A 90 5.37 -5.72 2.12
C PHE A 90 4.26 -4.94 1.44
N MET A 91 4.09 -3.68 1.81
CA MET A 91 3.13 -2.78 1.21
C MET A 91 3.83 -1.83 0.23
N LEU A 92 3.33 -1.77 -1.00
CA LEU A 92 3.70 -0.78 -2.00
C LEU A 92 2.51 0.15 -2.23
N GLY A 93 2.66 1.44 -1.95
CA GLY A 93 1.61 2.43 -2.18
C GLY A 93 1.97 3.79 -1.62
N HIS A 94 0.98 4.53 -1.15
CA HIS A 94 1.16 5.83 -0.51
C HIS A 94 0.70 5.83 0.94
N VAL A 95 1.44 6.57 1.76
CA VAL A 95 0.99 7.02 3.09
C VAL A 95 0.34 8.40 2.98
N ARG A 96 -0.17 8.95 4.08
CA ARG A 96 -0.64 10.34 4.08
C ARG A 96 0.54 11.29 3.93
N TYR A 97 0.40 12.30 3.08
CA TYR A 97 1.34 13.41 2.99
C TYR A 97 0.63 14.68 3.42
N LEU A 98 1.15 15.34 4.47
CA LEU A 98 0.50 16.52 5.08
C LEU A 98 -0.98 16.27 5.40
N GLY A 99 -1.29 15.07 5.88
CA GLY A 99 -2.65 14.65 6.25
C GLY A 99 -3.55 14.21 5.09
N TYR A 100 -3.11 14.31 3.83
CA TYR A 100 -3.88 13.87 2.67
C TYR A 100 -3.43 12.49 2.19
N CYS A 101 -4.38 11.56 2.02
CA CYS A 101 -4.12 10.25 1.42
C CYS A 101 -4.61 10.24 -0.02
N PHE A 102 -3.69 10.16 -0.97
CA PHE A 102 -4.00 9.85 -2.37
C PHE A 102 -3.37 8.53 -2.75
N ASN A 103 -4.12 7.44 -2.57
CA ASN A 103 -3.62 6.09 -2.75
C ASN A 103 -4.53 5.30 -3.70
N PRO A 104 -4.43 5.52 -5.03
CA PRO A 104 -5.36 4.94 -6.00
C PRO A 104 -5.28 3.40 -6.04
N ALA A 105 -4.11 2.84 -5.71
CA ALA A 105 -3.91 1.41 -5.56
C ALA A 105 -2.81 1.13 -4.53
N THR A 106 -3.08 0.18 -3.63
CA THR A 106 -2.08 -0.41 -2.74
C THR A 106 -1.83 -1.85 -3.15
N PHE A 107 -0.57 -2.26 -3.21
CA PHE A 107 -0.19 -3.63 -3.48
C PHE A 107 0.51 -4.24 -2.27
N TYR A 108 0.10 -5.44 -1.87
CA TYR A 108 0.70 -6.20 -0.79
C TYR A 108 1.44 -7.40 -1.36
N TYR A 109 2.76 -7.34 -1.34
CA TYR A 109 3.63 -8.43 -1.79
C TYR A 109 3.89 -9.40 -0.65
N CYS A 110 3.47 -10.64 -0.83
CA CYS A 110 3.48 -11.66 0.21
C CYS A 110 4.51 -12.73 -0.13
N TYR A 111 5.60 -12.74 0.63
CA TYR A 111 6.73 -13.64 0.44
C TYR A 111 6.75 -14.74 1.48
N ASP A 112 6.93 -15.96 1.01
CA ASP A 112 7.33 -17.10 1.83
C ASP A 112 8.82 -17.30 1.62
N ASP A 113 9.61 -17.04 2.66
CA ASP A 113 11.06 -16.82 2.58
C ASP A 113 11.47 -15.75 1.55
N GLU A 114 11.95 -16.18 0.38
CA GLU A 114 12.36 -15.33 -0.74
C GLU A 114 11.45 -15.49 -1.97
N GLN A 115 10.43 -16.34 -1.88
CA GLN A 115 9.53 -16.65 -2.99
C GLN A 115 8.25 -15.83 -2.88
N LEU A 116 7.93 -15.05 -3.91
CA LEU A 116 6.66 -14.33 -3.99
C LEU A 116 5.53 -15.34 -4.19
N LYS A 117 4.64 -15.46 -3.20
CA LYS A 117 3.50 -16.40 -3.25
C LYS A 117 2.21 -15.72 -3.67
N TYR A 118 1.96 -14.51 -3.15
CA TYR A 118 0.74 -13.76 -3.40
C TYR A 118 1.02 -12.28 -3.62
N VAL A 119 0.16 -11.65 -4.42
CA VAL A 119 0.04 -10.20 -4.50
C VAL A 119 -1.42 -9.86 -4.28
N VAL A 120 -1.72 -9.12 -3.21
CA VAL A 120 -3.07 -8.61 -2.96
C VAL A 120 -3.10 -7.16 -3.44
N ALA A 121 -4.08 -6.80 -4.26
CA ALA A 121 -4.25 -5.44 -4.75
C ALA A 121 -5.53 -4.85 -4.13
N GLU A 122 -5.39 -3.73 -3.44
CA GLU A 122 -6.53 -2.94 -2.98
C GLU A 122 -6.62 -1.69 -3.86
N VAL A 123 -7.71 -1.56 -4.62
CA VAL A 123 -7.98 -0.38 -5.43
C VAL A 123 -8.93 0.53 -4.67
N SER A 124 -8.48 1.76 -4.42
CA SER A 124 -9.30 2.78 -3.77
C SER A 124 -9.77 3.80 -4.79
N ASN A 125 -11.09 3.89 -4.94
CA ASN A 125 -11.74 4.78 -5.90
C ASN A 125 -11.91 6.16 -5.25
N THR A 126 -10.90 7.03 -5.35
CA THR A 126 -11.02 8.46 -5.01
C THR A 126 -11.81 9.19 -6.12
N PRO A 127 -12.85 10.00 -5.84
CA PRO A 127 -13.29 10.55 -4.54
C PRO A 127 -14.41 9.77 -3.83
N TRP A 128 -14.90 8.67 -4.39
CA TRP A 128 -16.13 7.97 -3.96
C TRP A 128 -15.93 7.07 -2.72
N ASN A 129 -14.71 6.98 -2.17
CA ASN A 129 -14.32 6.18 -1.01
C ASN A 129 -14.71 4.69 -1.08
N GLN A 130 -14.83 4.14 -2.29
CA GLN A 130 -15.08 2.72 -2.52
C GLN A 130 -13.75 1.97 -2.58
N ARG A 131 -13.66 0.81 -1.91
CA ARG A 131 -12.48 -0.07 -1.91
C ARG A 131 -12.86 -1.42 -2.50
N HIS A 132 -12.00 -1.95 -3.39
CA HIS A 132 -12.18 -3.26 -4.02
C HIS A 132 -10.91 -4.10 -3.85
N THR A 133 -11.07 -5.38 -3.46
CA THR A 133 -9.99 -6.33 -3.15
C THR A 133 -10.20 -7.68 -3.83
#